data_AF-A0A0B6S0Y5-F1
#
_entry.id   AF-A0A0B6S0Y5-F1
#
_cell.length_a   1.000
_cell.length_b   1.000
_cell.length_c   1.000
_cell.angle_alpha   90.00
_cell.angle_beta   90.00
_cell.angle_gamma   90.00
#
_symmetry.space_group_name_H-M   'P 1'
#
loop_
_entity.id
_entity.type
_entity.pdbx_description
1 polymer ?
#
loop_
_entity_poly.entity_id
_entity_poly.type
_entity_poly.pdbx_seq_one_letter_code
_entity_poly.pdbx_strand_id
1 'polypeptide(L)'
;MIVFIRKFFVTLFAVGLLIASVGCSDSNEISPSDVSGYNYTDYYIAGFSVSNEGQELSAGGPNIFPKERGEARSGGGASVCCIGIPAHWRPGLKLVIRWRRDTKPYDDDRSGDQWLTASTDVPPYGPHNYGFWVHFLPDDRIRVEIQDKPEMPEKPADNDPYIVQGMLDPELNKK
;
A
#
# COMPACT_ATOMS: atom_id res chain seq x y z
N MET A 1 -10.13 -77.09 -41.52
CA MET A 1 -9.83 -75.69 -41.13
C MET A 1 -10.96 -75.23 -40.21
N ILE A 2 -10.93 -75.51 -38.89
CA ILE A 2 -10.21 -74.78 -37.80
C ILE A 2 -10.53 -73.27 -37.87
N VAL A 3 -11.59 -72.75 -37.23
CA VAL A 3 -11.77 -72.25 -35.82
C VAL A 3 -10.99 -70.96 -35.51
N PHE A 4 -11.72 -69.98 -34.93
CA PHE A 4 -11.36 -68.95 -33.90
C PHE A 4 -11.89 -67.54 -34.29
N ILE A 5 -12.96 -66.99 -33.70
CA ILE A 5 -13.20 -66.55 -32.30
C ILE A 5 -12.45 -65.25 -31.94
N ARG A 6 -13.26 -64.23 -31.58
CA ARG A 6 -13.04 -63.12 -30.63
C ARG A 6 -12.16 -61.91 -31.01
N LYS A 7 -12.80 -60.75 -30.83
CA LYS A 7 -12.30 -59.56 -30.11
C LYS A 7 -10.95 -59.03 -30.57
N PHE A 8 -10.96 -58.21 -31.61
CA PHE A 8 -9.88 -57.25 -31.80
C PHE A 8 -10.11 -56.01 -30.93
N PHE A 9 -9.56 -56.10 -29.72
CA PHE A 9 -8.88 -55.04 -28.98
C PHE A 9 -9.60 -53.68 -28.86
N VAL A 10 -10.48 -53.62 -27.85
CA VAL A 10 -10.58 -52.46 -26.96
C VAL A 10 -9.17 -52.16 -26.43
N THR A 11 -8.54 -51.08 -26.90
CA THR A 11 -7.66 -50.15 -26.15
C THR A 11 -6.90 -49.27 -27.15
N LEU A 12 -7.52 -48.18 -27.60
CA LEU A 12 -6.77 -46.94 -27.82
C LEU A 12 -7.23 -45.98 -26.73
N PHE A 13 -6.62 -46.19 -25.56
CA PHE A 13 -6.74 -45.35 -24.39
C PHE A 13 -6.28 -43.94 -24.77
N ALA A 14 -7.18 -42.97 -24.58
CA ALA A 14 -6.92 -41.62 -24.08
C ALA A 14 -5.43 -41.22 -23.94
N VAL A 15 -4.81 -40.73 -25.01
CA VAL A 15 -3.55 -39.97 -24.92
C VAL A 15 -3.70 -38.75 -25.81
N GLY A 16 -4.19 -37.66 -25.23
CA GLY A 16 -4.34 -36.41 -25.96
C GLY A 16 -5.16 -35.33 -25.25
N LEU A 17 -5.35 -35.43 -23.94
CA LEU A 17 -6.09 -34.43 -23.16
C LEU A 17 -5.39 -34.16 -21.82
N LEU A 18 -4.11 -33.80 -21.85
CA LEU A 18 -3.34 -33.46 -20.64
C LEU A 18 -2.34 -32.30 -20.86
N ILE A 19 -2.63 -31.37 -21.76
CA ILE A 19 -1.83 -30.14 -21.87
C ILE A 19 -2.77 -28.95 -22.03
N ALA A 20 -3.21 -28.42 -20.90
CA ALA A 20 -3.43 -26.98 -20.65
C ALA A 20 -4.22 -26.78 -19.35
N SER A 21 -3.77 -27.36 -18.23
CA SER A 21 -3.95 -26.68 -16.96
C SER A 21 -2.87 -25.60 -16.91
N VAL A 22 -3.08 -24.50 -17.64
CA VAL A 22 -2.44 -23.23 -17.29
C VAL A 22 -3.02 -22.92 -15.92
N GLY A 23 -2.30 -23.28 -14.87
CA GLY A 23 -2.66 -22.88 -13.52
C GLY A 23 -2.74 -21.36 -13.53
N CYS A 24 -3.92 -20.81 -13.25
CA CYS A 24 -4.02 -19.40 -12.89
C CYS A 24 -3.08 -19.22 -11.70
N SER A 25 -1.98 -18.49 -11.90
CA SER A 25 -1.17 -18.07 -10.77
C SER A 25 -2.00 -17.04 -10.00
N ASP A 26 -2.41 -17.36 -8.78
CA ASP A 26 -3.05 -16.44 -7.80
C ASP A 26 -2.14 -15.24 -7.42
N SER A 27 -1.00 -15.06 -8.08
CA SER A 27 0.01 -14.02 -7.80
C SER A 27 -0.50 -12.58 -7.96
N ASN A 28 -1.68 -12.39 -8.56
CA ASN A 28 -2.26 -11.09 -8.89
C ASN A 28 -3.59 -10.81 -8.19
N GLU A 29 -3.97 -11.58 -7.17
CA GLU A 29 -5.14 -11.25 -6.38
C GLU A 29 -4.93 -9.89 -5.68
N ILE A 30 -5.91 -8.99 -5.82
CA ILE A 30 -5.88 -7.64 -5.26
C ILE A 30 -6.96 -7.52 -4.19
N SER A 31 -6.56 -7.13 -2.99
CA SER A 31 -7.44 -6.77 -1.89
C SER A 31 -7.59 -5.24 -1.84
N PRO A 32 -8.82 -4.69 -1.95
CA PRO A 32 -9.03 -3.28 -1.70
C PRO A 32 -8.77 -2.96 -0.22
N SER A 33 -8.06 -1.88 0.04
CA SER A 33 -7.77 -1.40 1.39
C SER A 33 -8.11 0.07 1.54
N ASP A 34 -8.71 0.43 2.67
CA ASP A 34 -8.91 1.82 3.04
C ASP A 34 -7.56 2.47 3.38
N VAL A 35 -7.39 3.72 2.98
CA VAL A 35 -6.19 4.51 3.25
C VAL A 35 -6.43 5.40 4.46
N SER A 36 -5.60 5.20 5.48
CA SER A 36 -5.60 5.91 6.75
C SER A 36 -4.21 6.47 7.05
N GLY A 37 -4.11 7.31 8.07
CA GLY A 37 -2.81 7.79 8.50
C GLY A 37 -2.76 8.26 9.93
N TYR A 38 -1.54 8.30 10.44
CA TYR A 38 -1.19 8.86 11.73
C TYR A 38 -0.19 9.99 11.55
N ASN A 39 -0.41 11.07 12.30
CA ASN A 39 0.48 12.21 12.27
C ASN A 39 1.16 12.37 13.64
N TYR A 40 2.48 12.15 13.65
CA TYR A 40 3.36 12.29 14.81
C TYR A 40 4.04 13.66 14.87
N THR A 41 3.73 14.53 13.90
CA THR A 41 4.34 15.85 13.72
C THR A 41 3.47 16.97 14.32
N ASP A 42 4.07 18.16 14.39
CA ASP A 42 3.36 19.40 14.73
C ASP A 42 2.81 20.11 13.47
N TYR A 43 2.84 19.43 12.32
CA TYR A 43 2.40 19.95 11.04
C TYR A 43 0.96 19.53 10.75
N TYR A 44 0.28 20.32 9.93
CA TYR A 44 -0.98 19.89 9.33
C TYR A 44 -0.71 19.08 8.07
N ILE A 45 -1.29 17.89 7.97
CA ILE A 45 -1.33 17.13 6.72
C ILE A 45 -2.65 17.45 6.04
N ALA A 46 -2.62 18.32 5.04
CA ALA A 46 -3.83 18.75 4.35
C ALA A 46 -4.48 17.64 3.50
N GLY A 47 -3.69 16.63 3.14
CA GLY A 47 -4.12 15.45 2.42
C GLY A 47 -2.92 14.72 1.85
N PHE A 48 -3.13 13.47 1.43
CA PHE A 48 -2.09 12.66 0.82
C PHE A 48 -2.67 11.70 -0.20
N SER A 49 -1.81 11.16 -1.05
CA SER A 49 -2.14 10.11 -2.00
C SER A 49 -1.06 9.04 -2.02
N VAL A 50 -1.47 7.84 -2.41
CA VAL A 50 -0.66 6.64 -2.51
C VAL A 50 -0.89 6.04 -3.89
N SER A 51 0.19 5.80 -4.63
CA SER A 51 0.14 5.11 -5.92
C SER A 51 1.17 4.01 -5.99
N ASN A 52 0.91 3.01 -6.81
CA ASN A 52 1.92 2.03 -7.19
C ASN A 52 2.93 2.70 -8.13
N GLU A 53 4.21 2.38 -7.98
CA GLU A 53 5.24 2.90 -8.89
C GLU A 53 4.93 2.47 -10.34
N GLY A 54 4.93 3.44 -11.26
CA GLY A 54 4.64 3.22 -12.68
C GLY A 54 3.15 3.02 -13.03
N GLN A 55 2.23 3.19 -12.09
CA GLN A 55 0.79 3.17 -12.35
C GLN A 55 0.16 4.56 -12.20
N GLU A 56 -0.80 4.88 -13.07
CA GLU A 56 -1.50 6.18 -13.06
C GLU A 56 -2.52 6.32 -11.92
N LEU A 57 -3.06 5.20 -11.43
CA LEU A 57 -4.09 5.21 -10.40
C LEU A 57 -3.48 5.44 -9.01
N SER A 58 -4.03 6.41 -8.29
CA SER A 58 -3.70 6.71 -6.90
C SER A 58 -4.94 6.66 -6.01
N ALA A 59 -4.77 6.18 -4.79
CA ALA A 59 -5.76 6.33 -3.72
C ALA A 59 -5.45 7.58 -2.89
N GLY A 60 -6.48 8.31 -2.45
CA GLY A 60 -6.33 9.44 -1.54
C GLY A 60 -6.40 9.01 -0.08
N GLY A 61 -5.92 9.86 0.82
CA GLY A 61 -6.07 9.74 2.26
C GLY A 61 -6.69 11.00 2.88
N PRO A 62 -7.19 10.92 4.13
CA PRO A 62 -7.83 12.05 4.80
C PRO A 62 -6.81 13.15 5.16
N ASN A 63 -7.31 14.34 5.46
CA ASN A 63 -6.51 15.35 6.16
C ASN A 63 -6.29 14.92 7.63
N ILE A 64 -5.16 15.32 8.21
CA ILE A 64 -4.79 14.96 9.58
C ILE A 64 -4.25 16.19 10.30
N PHE A 65 -4.88 16.56 11.41
CA PHE A 65 -4.45 17.66 12.27
C PHE A 65 -3.05 17.41 12.87
N PRO A 66 -2.31 18.45 13.30
CA PRO A 66 -1.18 18.26 14.19
C PRO A 66 -1.59 17.44 15.43
N LYS A 67 -0.65 16.76 16.07
CA LYS A 67 -0.93 16.14 17.37
C LYS A 67 -1.21 17.22 18.43
N GLU A 68 -2.13 16.92 19.35
CA GLU A 68 -2.38 17.79 20.49
C GLU A 68 -1.24 17.71 21.52
N ARG A 69 -1.13 18.72 22.38
CA ARG A 69 -0.09 18.76 23.41
C ARG A 69 -0.27 17.62 24.40
N GLY A 70 0.74 16.75 24.49
CA GLY A 70 0.72 15.59 25.38
C GLY A 70 0.25 14.31 24.72
N GLU A 71 -0.29 14.40 23.50
CA GLU A 71 -0.65 13.23 22.70
C GLU A 71 0.56 12.72 21.91
N ALA A 72 0.63 11.40 21.74
CA ALA A 72 1.70 10.79 20.95
C ALA A 72 1.53 11.08 19.44
N ARG A 73 0.28 11.21 18.99
CA ARG A 73 -0.12 11.40 17.59
C ARG A 73 -1.57 11.89 17.48
N SER A 74 -1.95 12.30 16.28
CA SER A 74 -3.34 12.44 15.83
C SER A 74 -3.63 11.45 14.67
N GLY A 75 -4.87 11.44 14.18
CA GLY A 75 -5.29 10.59 13.05
C GLY A 75 -5.82 9.21 13.43
N GLY A 76 -6.13 8.40 12.41
CA GLY A 76 -6.76 7.07 12.51
C GLY A 76 -8.24 7.03 12.86
N GLY A 77 -8.91 8.18 12.95
CA GLY A 77 -10.37 8.26 13.08
C GLY A 77 -11.11 8.38 11.74
N ALA A 78 -10.38 8.51 10.63
CA ALA A 78 -10.92 8.65 9.28
C ALA A 78 -10.08 7.85 8.30
N SER A 79 -10.73 7.38 7.24
CA SER A 79 -10.11 6.68 6.13
C SER A 79 -10.77 7.10 4.82
N VAL A 80 -10.07 6.88 3.70
CA VAL A 80 -10.59 7.11 2.35
C VAL A 80 -10.38 5.84 1.52
N CYS A 81 -11.42 5.42 0.80
CA CYS A 81 -11.37 4.25 -0.07
C CYS A 81 -10.82 4.59 -1.47
N CYS A 82 -10.06 3.74 -2.15
CA CYS A 82 -9.36 2.53 -1.70
C CYS A 82 -8.09 2.36 -2.55
N ILE A 83 -7.05 1.77 -1.97
CA ILE A 83 -5.88 1.29 -2.71
C ILE A 83 -5.99 -0.21 -2.97
N GLY A 84 -5.61 -0.65 -4.18
CA GLY A 84 -5.49 -2.06 -4.51
C GLY A 84 -4.13 -2.61 -4.06
N ILE A 85 -4.15 -3.55 -3.12
CA ILE A 85 -2.94 -4.15 -2.53
C ILE A 85 -2.89 -5.63 -2.90
N PRO A 86 -1.72 -6.20 -3.26
CA PRO A 86 -1.62 -7.63 -3.48
C PRO A 86 -2.06 -8.44 -2.25
N ALA A 87 -2.86 -9.50 -2.42
CA ALA A 87 -3.31 -10.34 -1.31
C ALA A 87 -2.14 -11.02 -0.56
N HIS A 88 -1.03 -11.25 -1.26
CA HIS A 88 0.19 -11.81 -0.71
C HIS A 88 1.37 -10.87 -0.94
N TRP A 89 2.08 -10.56 0.14
CA TRP A 89 3.31 -9.78 0.07
C TRP A 89 4.37 -10.52 -0.77
N ARG A 90 5.16 -9.75 -1.51
CA ARG A 90 6.37 -10.20 -2.20
C ARG A 90 7.39 -9.06 -2.23
N PRO A 91 8.70 -9.36 -2.31
CA PRO A 91 9.70 -8.32 -2.46
C PRO A 91 9.51 -7.52 -3.76
N GLY A 92 9.86 -6.24 -3.72
CA GLY A 92 9.81 -5.33 -4.88
C GLY A 92 8.48 -4.59 -5.07
N LEU A 93 7.54 -4.72 -4.14
CA LEU A 93 6.36 -3.85 -4.11
C LEU A 93 6.80 -2.44 -3.71
N LYS A 94 6.58 -1.47 -4.61
CA LYS A 94 6.99 -0.08 -4.44
C LYS A 94 5.79 0.86 -4.54
N LEU A 95 5.75 1.81 -3.61
CA LEU A 95 4.73 2.84 -3.55
C LEU A 95 5.36 4.21 -3.65
N VAL A 96 4.61 5.14 -4.24
CA VAL A 96 4.91 6.58 -4.22
C VAL A 96 3.83 7.24 -3.37
N ILE A 97 4.28 7.96 -2.34
CA ILE A 97 3.43 8.71 -1.44
C ILE A 97 3.66 10.18 -1.76
N ARG A 98 2.58 10.93 -1.94
CA ARG A 98 2.60 12.38 -2.05
C ARG A 98 1.72 12.97 -0.97
N TRP A 99 2.19 14.00 -0.28
CA TRP A 99 1.40 14.64 0.76
C TRP A 99 1.63 16.14 0.78
N ARG A 100 0.57 16.85 1.13
CA ARG A 100 0.62 18.30 1.32
C ARG A 100 0.71 18.57 2.81
N ARG A 101 1.84 19.12 3.24
CA ARG A 101 2.11 19.44 4.63
C ARG A 101 2.22 20.94 4.78
N ASP A 102 1.63 21.46 5.84
CA ASP A 102 1.81 22.83 6.28
C ASP A 102 2.50 22.88 7.64
N THR A 103 3.71 23.45 7.68
CA THR A 103 4.48 23.62 8.92
C THR A 103 4.04 24.82 9.76
N LYS A 104 3.17 25.68 9.22
CA LYS A 104 2.64 26.87 9.88
C LYS A 104 1.12 26.94 9.72
N PRO A 105 0.38 25.90 10.16
CA PRO A 105 -1.04 25.76 9.82
C PRO A 105 -1.95 26.82 10.44
N TYR A 106 -1.45 27.60 11.41
CA TYR A 106 -2.20 28.63 12.11
C TYR A 106 -1.71 30.06 11.79
N ASP A 107 -0.66 30.21 10.98
CA ASP A 107 -0.13 31.51 10.59
C ASP A 107 -0.66 31.92 9.21
N ASP A 108 -0.70 33.23 8.95
CA ASP A 108 -0.96 33.77 7.61
C ASP A 108 0.19 33.45 6.63
N ASP A 109 1.38 33.13 7.15
CA ASP A 109 2.54 32.74 6.37
C ASP A 109 2.40 31.32 5.80
N ARG A 110 2.00 31.25 4.53
CA ARG A 110 1.84 30.01 3.77
C ARG A 110 3.15 29.38 3.28
N SER A 111 4.32 29.86 3.69
CA SER A 111 5.62 29.27 3.30
C SER A 111 5.78 27.82 3.77
N GLY A 112 5.06 27.42 4.82
CA GLY A 112 5.05 26.05 5.34
C GLY A 112 4.29 25.06 4.47
N ASP A 113 3.35 25.56 3.65
CA ASP A 113 2.45 24.78 2.80
C ASP A 113 3.20 24.30 1.55
N GLN A 114 3.64 23.05 1.59
CA GLN A 114 4.43 22.44 0.54
C GLN A 114 3.96 21.01 0.26
N TRP A 115 4.07 20.61 -0.99
CA TRP A 115 3.95 19.22 -1.40
C TRP A 115 5.28 18.49 -1.22
N LEU A 116 5.19 17.27 -0.69
CA LEU A 116 6.30 16.35 -0.58
C LEU A 116 5.98 15.05 -1.30
N THR A 117 7.03 14.33 -1.66
CA THR A 117 6.96 12.99 -2.22
C THR A 117 8.05 12.09 -1.65
N ALA A 118 7.75 10.81 -1.52
CA ALA A 118 8.70 9.76 -1.21
C ALA A 118 8.29 8.46 -1.90
N SER A 119 9.29 7.72 -2.37
CA SER A 119 9.13 6.33 -2.81
C SER A 119 9.60 5.39 -1.70
N THR A 120 8.87 4.30 -1.47
CA THR A 120 9.25 3.31 -0.46
C THR A 120 8.90 1.89 -0.90
N ASP A 121 9.67 0.93 -0.39
CA ASP A 121 9.30 -0.48 -0.45
C ASP A 121 8.22 -0.79 0.58
N VAL A 122 7.27 -1.66 0.22
CA VAL A 122 6.22 -2.10 1.14
C VAL A 122 6.79 -3.12 2.12
N PRO A 123 6.71 -2.88 3.45
CA PRO A 123 7.14 -3.87 4.44
C PRO A 123 6.36 -5.18 4.31
N PRO A 124 6.92 -6.32 4.73
CA PRO A 124 6.19 -7.59 4.81
C PRO A 124 4.87 -7.47 5.57
N TYR A 125 3.81 -8.04 5.01
CA TYR A 125 2.49 -8.15 5.65
C TYR A 125 1.91 -9.54 5.41
N GLY A 126 1.09 -10.00 6.36
CA GLY A 126 0.34 -11.25 6.30
C GLY A 126 -0.84 -11.21 5.32
N PRO A 127 -1.59 -12.31 5.18
CA PRO A 127 -2.68 -12.42 4.21
C PRO A 127 -3.96 -11.65 4.59
N HIS A 128 -3.99 -11.04 5.77
CA HIS A 128 -5.14 -10.25 6.23
C HIS A 128 -4.89 -8.76 5.97
N ASN A 129 -5.97 -8.02 5.78
CA ASN A 129 -5.91 -6.59 5.46
C ASN A 129 -6.99 -5.86 6.26
N TYR A 130 -6.52 -5.05 7.22
CA TYR A 130 -7.34 -4.19 8.09
C TYR A 130 -7.16 -2.70 7.76
N GLY A 131 -6.38 -2.37 6.73
CA GLY A 131 -6.15 -1.01 6.29
C GLY A 131 -4.73 -0.74 5.83
N PHE A 132 -4.57 0.26 4.97
CA PHE A 132 -3.30 0.83 4.58
C PHE A 132 -3.03 2.09 5.40
N TRP A 133 -1.85 2.17 6.00
CA TRP A 133 -1.50 3.23 6.93
C TRP A 133 -0.25 3.98 6.49
N VAL A 134 -0.33 5.32 6.49
CA VAL A 134 0.83 6.20 6.37
C VAL A 134 1.12 6.84 7.72
N HIS A 135 2.34 6.67 8.21
CA HIS A 135 2.84 7.32 9.42
C HIS A 135 3.66 8.54 8.98
N PHE A 136 3.14 9.73 9.25
CA PHE A 136 3.86 10.99 9.05
C PHE A 136 4.71 11.27 10.30
N LEU A 137 6.02 11.23 10.11
CA LEU A 137 7.02 11.34 11.17
C LEU A 137 7.71 12.71 11.13
N PRO A 138 8.31 13.16 12.25
CA PRO A 138 9.10 14.38 12.27
C PRO A 138 10.20 14.39 11.19
N ASP A 139 10.58 15.60 10.79
CA ASP A 139 11.60 15.85 9.77
C ASP A 139 11.21 15.32 8.38
N ASP A 140 9.91 15.39 8.04
CA ASP A 140 9.37 15.00 6.73
C ASP A 140 9.58 13.54 6.37
N ARG A 141 9.73 12.67 7.37
CA ARG A 141 9.87 11.24 7.17
C ARG A 141 8.51 10.58 7.12
N ILE A 142 8.42 9.46 6.40
CA ILE A 142 7.25 8.61 6.41
C ILE A 142 7.61 7.15 6.60
N ARG A 143 6.64 6.37 7.07
CA ARG A 143 6.65 4.91 7.00
C ARG A 143 5.27 4.43 6.63
N VAL A 144 5.18 3.50 5.69
CA VAL A 144 3.90 2.88 5.30
C VAL A 144 3.78 1.48 5.87
N GLU A 145 2.57 1.05 6.15
CA GLU A 145 2.31 -0.36 6.45
C GLU A 145 0.91 -0.80 6.03
N ILE A 146 0.78 -2.10 5.88
CA ILE A 146 -0.50 -2.76 5.71
C ILE A 146 -0.79 -3.46 7.02
N GLN A 147 -1.90 -3.08 7.64
CA GLN A 147 -2.31 -3.66 8.90
C GLN A 147 -2.83 -5.07 8.64
N ASP A 148 -2.07 -6.07 9.08
CA ASP A 148 -2.38 -7.50 8.86
C ASP A 148 -2.95 -8.19 10.10
N LYS A 149 -3.22 -7.43 11.15
CA LYS A 149 -3.82 -7.87 12.41
C LYS A 149 -4.81 -6.83 12.95
N PRO A 150 -5.78 -7.21 13.79
CA PRO A 150 -6.80 -6.26 14.28
C PRO A 150 -6.24 -5.19 15.23
N GLU A 151 -5.06 -5.39 15.83
CA GLU A 151 -4.44 -4.38 16.69
C GLU A 151 -4.09 -3.13 15.89
N MET A 152 -4.44 -1.96 16.44
CA MET A 152 -4.15 -0.69 15.79
C MET A 152 -2.64 -0.51 15.64
N PRO A 153 -2.17 0.05 14.52
CA PRO A 153 -0.75 0.15 14.31
C PRO A 153 -0.08 1.14 15.28
N GLU A 154 1.11 0.78 15.75
CA GLU A 154 1.89 1.54 16.72
C GLU A 154 2.83 2.54 16.03
N LYS A 155 3.50 3.39 16.82
CA LYS A 155 4.55 4.26 16.27
C LYS A 155 5.72 3.40 15.79
N PRO A 156 6.19 3.56 14.54
CA PRO A 156 7.39 2.89 14.05
C PRO A 156 8.60 3.26 14.91
N ALA A 157 9.50 2.30 15.14
CA ALA A 157 10.78 2.57 15.79
C ALA A 157 11.61 3.54 14.92
N ASP A 158 12.37 4.45 15.53
CA ASP A 158 13.10 5.48 14.78
C ASP A 158 14.17 4.89 13.83
N ASN A 159 14.57 3.63 14.03
CA ASN A 159 15.51 2.87 13.20
C ASN A 159 14.83 1.85 12.26
N ASP A 160 13.51 1.91 12.08
CA ASP A 160 12.78 1.05 11.14
C ASP A 160 13.34 1.25 9.72
N PRO A 161 13.79 0.19 9.04
CA PRO A 161 14.45 0.28 7.74
C PRO A 161 13.52 0.74 6.60
N TYR A 162 12.20 0.75 6.82
CA TYR A 162 11.20 1.22 5.87
C TYR A 162 10.80 2.69 6.08
N ILE A 163 11.42 3.37 7.06
CA ILE A 163 11.33 4.83 7.16
C ILE A 163 12.11 5.45 6.01
N VAL A 164 11.43 6.30 5.24
CA VAL A 164 12.03 7.05 4.12
C VAL A 164 11.86 8.55 4.31
N GLN A 165 12.79 9.30 3.72
CA GLN A 165 12.77 10.77 3.74
C GLN A 165 11.86 11.31 2.63
N GLY A 166 10.97 12.22 3.00
CA GLY A 166 10.24 13.06 2.06
C GLY A 166 11.11 14.14 1.46
N MET A 167 10.91 14.39 0.17
CA MET A 167 11.51 15.50 -0.57
C MET A 167 10.42 16.39 -1.11
N LEU A 168 10.70 17.68 -1.31
CA LEU A 168 9.76 18.59 -1.98
C LEU A 168 9.40 18.06 -3.36
N ASP A 169 8.11 17.99 -3.68
CA ASP A 169 7.64 17.63 -5.02
C ASP A 169 7.78 18.87 -5.93
N PRO A 170 8.71 18.86 -6.90
CA PRO A 170 9.00 20.05 -7.69
C PRO A 170 7.88 20.40 -8.66
N GLU A 171 7.03 19.45 -9.05
CA GLU A 171 5.93 19.67 -9.97
C GLU A 171 4.72 20.25 -9.25
N LEU A 172 4.38 19.69 -8.09
CA LEU A 172 3.22 20.14 -7.31
C LEU A 172 3.46 21.44 -6.54
N ASN A 173 4.72 21.85 -6.37
CA ASN A 173 5.08 23.14 -5.79
C ASN A 173 5.33 24.26 -6.84
N LYS A 174 5.15 24.00 -8.14
CA LYS A 174 5.19 25.08 -9.14
C LYS A 174 3.97 25.97 -8.95
N LYS A 175 4.22 27.27 -8.85
CA LYS A 175 3.18 28.30 -8.85
C LYS A 175 2.89 28.78 -10.26
#